data_AF-A0A9D4APT5-F1
#
_entry.id   AF-A0A9D4APT5-F1
#
_cell.length_a   1.000
_cell.length_b   1.000
_cell.length_c   1.000
_cell.angle_alpha   90.00
_cell.angle_beta   90.00
_cell.angle_gamma   90.00
#
_symmetry.space_group_name_H-M   'P 1'
#
loop_
_entity.id
_entity.type
_entity.pdbx_description
1 polymer ?
#
loop_
_entity_poly.entity_id
_entity_poly.type
_entity_poly.pdbx_seq_one_letter_code
_entity_poly.pdbx_strand_id
1 'polypeptide(L)'
;MIQNTIPMCSSQYERMFNTSRIPGIETDTIQHMKDSRHIVVYHKGCYFKVWLYHDGRLLKLREIEQQMQRILDDSSEPQAGEEKLAALTAGDRVPWAKARQAYFGHGKNKQSLDAVEKAAFFVTLDETEQGYRKEDPVTSMDTYAKSLLHGSCYDRWFDKTFTLVVFKNGKMGLNTEHSWADAPIVGHLWEDMGKFCLTYGASMTRLFREGRTETVRSCTTESCNYVQAMEDPTQNDSHRFGKNIKQAMVDIIALFGVGMNSTK
;
A
#
# COMPACT_ATOMS: atom_id res chain seq x y z
N MET A 1 22.43 -8.81 23.08
CA MET A 1 21.99 -7.55 22.43
C MET A 1 22.82 -7.39 21.18
N ILE A 2 22.19 -7.31 20.01
CA ILE A 2 22.90 -6.98 18.76
C ILE A 2 23.41 -5.54 18.95
N GLN A 3 24.72 -5.38 19.12
CA GLN A 3 25.33 -4.06 19.32
C GLN A 3 25.04 -3.20 18.07
N ASN A 4 24.71 -1.91 18.29
CA ASN A 4 24.41 -0.88 17.27
C ASN A 4 23.02 -0.83 16.63
N THR A 5 22.00 -1.54 17.12
CA THR A 5 20.62 -1.33 16.63
C THR A 5 19.86 -0.29 17.48
N ILE A 6 19.34 0.76 16.84
CA ILE A 6 18.43 1.72 17.47
C ILE A 6 16.99 1.24 17.23
N PRO A 7 16.21 0.98 18.29
CA PRO A 7 14.83 0.52 18.12
C PRO A 7 13.97 1.64 17.51
N MET A 8 13.16 1.28 16.52
CA MET A 8 12.15 2.15 15.92
C MET A 8 10.75 1.76 16.40
N CYS A 9 9.85 2.73 16.49
CA CYS A 9 8.46 2.50 16.83
C CYS A 9 7.78 1.56 15.84
N SER A 10 7.06 0.55 16.34
CA SER A 10 6.38 -0.49 15.57
C SER A 10 4.85 -0.36 15.56
N SER A 11 4.28 0.75 16.07
CA SER A 11 2.83 0.92 16.23
C SER A 11 2.04 0.75 14.92
N GLN A 12 2.63 1.13 13.79
CA GLN A 12 2.00 0.99 12.48
C GLN A 12 1.82 -0.48 12.05
N TYR A 13 2.68 -1.41 12.51
CA TYR A 13 2.55 -2.84 12.16
C TYR A 13 1.33 -3.50 12.79
N GLU A 14 0.87 -3.01 13.95
CA GLU A 14 -0.33 -3.55 14.63
C GLU A 14 -1.55 -3.49 13.70
N ARG A 15 -1.63 -2.44 12.88
CA ARG A 15 -2.80 -2.16 12.04
C ARG A 15 -2.70 -2.78 10.64
N MET A 16 -1.62 -3.48 10.30
CA MET A 16 -1.39 -4.00 8.96
C MET A 16 -2.49 -4.96 8.49
N PHE A 17 -2.88 -5.88 9.37
CA PHE A 17 -3.95 -6.84 9.13
C PHE A 17 -5.19 -6.48 9.95
N ASN A 18 -6.33 -7.07 9.56
CA ASN A 18 -7.59 -7.00 10.28
C ASN A 18 -8.14 -5.57 10.42
N THR A 19 -7.76 -4.69 9.51
CA THR A 19 -8.04 -3.25 9.60
C THR A 19 -8.72 -2.76 8.34
N SER A 20 -9.64 -1.83 8.51
CA SER A 20 -10.32 -1.12 7.44
C SER A 20 -10.59 0.33 7.86
N ARG A 21 -10.52 1.23 6.88
CA ARG A 21 -11.07 2.57 6.99
C ARG A 21 -12.59 2.49 6.83
N ILE A 22 -13.32 3.18 7.70
CA ILE A 22 -14.78 3.23 7.70
C ILE A 22 -15.19 4.65 7.34
N PRO A 23 -15.99 4.86 6.28
CA PRO A 23 -16.41 6.19 5.86
C PRO A 23 -17.33 6.84 6.91
N GLY A 24 -17.11 8.12 7.19
CA GLY A 24 -17.98 8.94 8.03
C GLY A 24 -18.46 10.19 7.29
N ILE A 25 -19.52 10.83 7.80
CA ILE A 25 -20.06 12.06 7.19
C ILE A 25 -19.09 13.23 7.39
N GLU A 26 -18.50 13.34 8.57
CA GLU A 26 -17.54 14.41 8.90
C GLU A 26 -16.10 13.91 8.85
N THR A 27 -15.86 12.70 9.36
CA THR A 27 -14.52 12.13 9.46
C THR A 27 -14.59 10.61 9.42
N ASP A 28 -13.68 10.02 8.66
CA ASP A 28 -13.53 8.57 8.58
C ASP A 28 -12.82 8.03 9.83
N THR A 29 -13.04 6.76 10.14
CA THR A 29 -12.41 6.10 11.28
C THR A 29 -11.65 4.87 10.85
N ILE A 30 -10.59 4.52 11.58
CA ILE A 30 -9.88 3.26 11.35
C ILE A 30 -10.42 2.22 12.33
N GLN A 31 -11.05 1.18 11.79
CA GLN A 31 -11.48 0.01 12.54
C GLN A 31 -10.38 -1.04 12.47
N HIS A 32 -9.90 -1.49 13.63
CA HIS A 32 -8.97 -2.60 13.76
C HIS A 32 -9.59 -3.72 14.59
N MET A 33 -9.52 -4.95 14.10
CA MET A 33 -10.07 -6.15 14.74
C MET A 33 -8.94 -7.01 15.31
N LYS A 34 -9.11 -7.51 16.54
CA LYS A 34 -8.06 -8.30 17.21
C LYS A 34 -8.00 -9.76 16.73
N ASP A 35 -9.10 -10.32 16.28
CA ASP A 35 -9.30 -11.76 16.17
C ASP A 35 -9.97 -12.19 14.85
N SER A 36 -9.70 -11.48 13.76
CA SER A 36 -10.16 -11.92 12.44
C SER A 36 -9.43 -13.19 11.99
N ARG A 37 -10.17 -14.10 11.36
CA ARG A 37 -9.69 -15.44 10.97
C ARG A 37 -9.96 -15.76 9.49
N HIS A 38 -10.35 -14.76 8.71
CA HIS A 38 -10.68 -14.93 7.30
C HIS A 38 -10.13 -13.78 6.46
N ILE A 39 -9.96 -14.04 5.18
CA ILE A 39 -9.75 -13.02 4.15
C ILE A 39 -11.00 -12.93 3.27
N VAL A 40 -11.07 -11.89 2.46
CA VAL A 40 -12.02 -11.82 1.36
C VAL A 40 -11.26 -11.85 0.04
N VAL A 41 -11.75 -12.68 -0.88
CA VAL A 41 -11.24 -12.81 -2.24
C VAL A 41 -12.31 -12.28 -3.20
N TYR A 42 -11.91 -11.41 -4.11
CA TYR A 42 -12.71 -10.97 -5.25
C TYR A 42 -12.23 -11.67 -6.52
N HIS A 43 -13.15 -12.29 -7.24
CA HIS A 43 -12.88 -12.90 -8.54
C HIS A 43 -14.14 -12.82 -9.41
N LYS A 44 -13.99 -12.34 -10.66
CA LYS A 44 -15.08 -12.22 -11.66
C LYS A 44 -16.38 -11.59 -11.13
N GLY A 45 -16.26 -10.54 -10.31
CA GLY A 45 -17.41 -9.82 -9.77
C GLY A 45 -18.01 -10.39 -8.48
N CYS A 46 -17.56 -11.56 -8.05
CA CYS A 46 -18.05 -12.26 -6.86
C CYS A 46 -17.10 -12.11 -5.67
N TYR A 47 -17.67 -12.10 -4.46
CA TYR A 47 -16.92 -11.99 -3.20
C TYR A 47 -16.97 -13.29 -2.41
N PHE A 48 -15.80 -13.80 -2.04
CA PHE A 48 -15.64 -15.07 -1.33
C PHE A 48 -15.01 -14.85 0.03
N LYS A 49 -15.69 -15.32 1.08
CA LYS A 49 -15.12 -15.35 2.43
C LYS A 49 -14.29 -16.63 2.58
N VAL A 50 -12.97 -16.47 2.75
CA VAL A 50 -12.02 -17.60 2.85
C VAL A 50 -11.46 -17.67 4.26
N TRP A 51 -11.70 -18.76 4.96
CA TRP A 51 -11.17 -18.98 6.30
C TRP A 51 -9.69 -19.34 6.24
N LEU A 52 -8.90 -18.77 7.14
CA LEU A 52 -7.47 -19.07 7.31
C LEU A 52 -7.21 -20.10 8.40
N TYR A 53 -8.21 -20.41 9.24
CA TYR A 53 -8.08 -21.28 10.40
C TYR A 53 -9.11 -22.40 10.39
N HIS A 54 -8.72 -23.57 10.87
CA HIS A 54 -9.60 -24.71 11.15
C HIS A 54 -9.13 -25.39 12.45
N ASP A 55 -10.06 -25.63 13.37
CA ASP A 55 -9.80 -26.22 14.70
C ASP A 55 -8.65 -25.55 15.47
N GLY A 56 -8.62 -24.20 15.45
CA GLY A 56 -7.62 -23.40 16.16
C GLY A 56 -6.23 -23.37 15.52
N ARG A 57 -6.05 -24.09 14.40
CA ARG A 57 -4.80 -24.15 13.62
C ARG A 57 -4.91 -23.29 12.35
N LEU A 58 -3.80 -22.67 11.96
CA LEU A 58 -3.67 -22.05 10.63
C LEU A 58 -3.67 -23.13 9.53
N LEU A 59 -4.44 -22.90 8.48
CA LEU A 59 -4.48 -23.79 7.32
C LEU A 59 -3.10 -23.91 6.66
N LYS A 60 -2.78 -25.11 6.18
CA LYS A 60 -1.58 -25.40 5.40
C LYS A 60 -1.74 -24.76 4.02
N LEU A 61 -0.61 -24.49 3.37
CA LEU A 61 -0.58 -23.92 2.02
C LEU A 61 -1.48 -24.67 1.04
N ARG A 62 -1.41 -26.00 1.01
CA ARG A 62 -2.29 -26.83 0.15
C ARG A 62 -3.78 -26.67 0.43
N GLU A 63 -4.17 -26.37 1.67
CA GLU A 63 -5.58 -26.18 2.06
C GLU A 63 -6.07 -24.80 1.60
N ILE A 64 -5.19 -23.79 1.63
CA ILE A 64 -5.47 -22.45 1.09
C ILE A 64 -5.49 -22.50 -0.45
N GLU A 65 -4.53 -23.17 -1.07
CA GLU A 65 -4.46 -23.40 -2.52
C GLU A 65 -5.73 -24.08 -3.05
N GLN A 66 -6.21 -25.13 -2.38
CA GLN A 66 -7.47 -25.78 -2.74
C GLN A 66 -8.68 -24.83 -2.65
N GLN A 67 -8.70 -23.91 -1.67
CA GLN A 67 -9.76 -22.90 -1.59
C GLN A 67 -9.66 -21.88 -2.74
N MET A 68 -8.46 -21.45 -3.11
CA MET A 68 -8.24 -20.55 -4.24
C MET A 68 -8.60 -21.22 -5.57
N GLN A 69 -8.22 -22.48 -5.76
CA GLN A 69 -8.58 -23.26 -6.95
C GLN A 69 -10.10 -23.39 -7.09
N ARG A 70 -10.81 -23.66 -5.99
CA ARG A 70 -12.29 -23.68 -5.99
C ARG A 70 -12.90 -22.34 -6.42
N ILE A 71 -12.30 -21.21 -6.04
CA ILE A 71 -12.75 -19.88 -6.44
C ILE A 71 -12.49 -19.64 -7.94
N LEU A 72 -11.34 -20.06 -8.45
CA LEU A 72 -11.00 -19.95 -9.88
C LEU A 72 -11.90 -20.83 -10.76
N ASP A 73 -12.30 -22.00 -10.26
CA ASP A 73 -13.19 -22.95 -10.92
C ASP A 73 -14.68 -22.60 -10.73
N ASP A 74 -15.00 -21.62 -9.87
CA ASP A 74 -16.38 -21.22 -9.59
C ASP A 74 -17.00 -20.52 -10.81
N SER A 75 -18.19 -20.99 -11.21
CA SER A 75 -18.93 -20.47 -12.37
C SER A 75 -20.14 -19.62 -11.98
N SER A 76 -20.21 -19.15 -10.72
CA SER A 76 -21.32 -18.32 -10.25
C SER A 76 -21.21 -16.93 -10.85
N GLU A 77 -22.33 -16.45 -11.38
CA GLU A 77 -22.43 -15.08 -11.89
C GLU A 77 -22.75 -14.11 -10.74
N PRO A 78 -22.18 -12.90 -10.73
CA PRO A 78 -22.46 -11.89 -9.71
C PRO A 78 -23.92 -11.46 -9.76
N GLN A 79 -24.49 -11.14 -8.59
CA GLN A 79 -25.80 -10.51 -8.55
C GLN A 79 -25.77 -9.12 -9.20
N ALA A 80 -26.93 -8.60 -9.59
CA ALA A 80 -27.04 -7.29 -10.22
C ALA A 80 -26.36 -6.19 -9.36
N GLY A 81 -25.26 -5.63 -9.87
CA GLY A 81 -24.48 -4.58 -9.20
C GLY A 81 -23.42 -5.08 -8.22
N GLU A 82 -23.35 -6.37 -7.90
CA GLU A 82 -22.35 -6.95 -6.98
C GLU A 82 -20.93 -6.72 -7.49
N GLU A 83 -20.69 -6.96 -8.79
CA GLU A 83 -19.39 -6.75 -9.45
C GLU A 83 -18.81 -5.37 -9.16
N LYS A 84 -19.68 -4.34 -9.15
CA LYS A 84 -19.28 -2.93 -9.06
C LYS A 84 -19.35 -2.39 -7.64
N LEU A 85 -19.63 -3.24 -6.65
CA LEU A 85 -19.89 -2.80 -5.28
C LEU A 85 -18.73 -2.00 -4.69
N ALA A 86 -17.49 -2.43 -4.91
CA ALA A 86 -16.32 -1.75 -4.35
C ALA A 86 -16.05 -0.36 -4.99
N ALA A 87 -16.71 -0.01 -6.11
CA ALA A 87 -16.64 1.34 -6.67
C ALA A 87 -17.10 2.41 -5.69
N LEU A 88 -17.98 2.06 -4.74
CA LEU A 88 -18.39 2.95 -3.66
C LEU A 88 -17.21 3.39 -2.80
N THR A 89 -16.20 2.53 -2.61
CA THR A 89 -15.00 2.84 -1.83
C THR A 89 -13.99 3.72 -2.58
N ALA A 90 -14.09 3.77 -3.91
CA ALA A 90 -13.26 4.61 -4.77
C ALA A 90 -13.79 6.05 -4.93
N GLY A 91 -15.08 6.26 -4.63
CA GLY A 91 -15.74 7.56 -4.77
C GLY A 91 -15.56 8.51 -3.58
N ASP A 92 -16.29 9.61 -3.62
CA ASP A 92 -16.29 10.59 -2.54
C ASP A 92 -16.77 10.00 -1.20
N ARG A 93 -16.13 10.43 -0.12
CA ARG A 93 -16.30 9.83 1.22
C ARG A 93 -17.71 10.01 1.78
N VAL A 94 -18.31 11.19 1.59
CA VAL A 94 -19.65 11.50 2.13
C VAL A 94 -20.75 10.70 1.42
N PRO A 95 -20.80 10.63 0.07
CA PRO A 95 -21.71 9.71 -0.63
C PRO A 95 -21.53 8.25 -0.19
N TRP A 96 -20.29 7.78 -0.03
CA TRP A 96 -20.04 6.43 0.45
C TRP A 96 -20.57 6.22 1.88
N ALA A 97 -20.30 7.14 2.81
CA ALA A 97 -20.82 7.07 4.17
C ALA A 97 -22.37 6.99 4.21
N LYS A 98 -23.04 7.81 3.38
CA LYS A 98 -24.51 7.80 3.26
C LYS A 98 -25.03 6.48 2.68
N ALA A 99 -24.40 5.98 1.61
CA ALA A 99 -24.77 4.70 1.00
C ALA A 99 -24.55 3.53 1.96
N ARG A 100 -23.43 3.53 2.69
CA ARG A 100 -23.13 2.55 3.75
C ARG A 100 -24.23 2.53 4.81
N GLN A 101 -24.65 3.69 5.31
CA GLN A 101 -25.71 3.79 6.31
C GLN A 101 -27.06 3.31 5.77
N ALA A 102 -27.43 3.73 4.55
CA ALA A 102 -28.73 3.45 3.96
C ALA A 102 -28.90 1.98 3.54
N TYR A 103 -27.87 1.37 2.96
CA TYR A 103 -27.99 0.06 2.31
C TYR A 103 -27.25 -1.07 3.03
N PHE A 104 -26.33 -0.75 3.93
CA PHE A 104 -25.50 -1.72 4.66
C PHE A 104 -25.65 -1.62 6.18
N GLY A 105 -26.67 -0.91 6.67
CA GLY A 105 -26.95 -0.76 8.10
C GLY A 105 -27.56 -2.00 8.77
N HIS A 106 -28.19 -2.90 8.01
CA HIS A 106 -28.90 -4.06 8.54
C HIS A 106 -28.97 -5.25 7.57
N GLY A 107 -29.38 -6.41 8.08
CA GLY A 107 -29.68 -7.60 7.28
C GLY A 107 -28.46 -8.23 6.60
N LYS A 108 -28.69 -8.86 5.44
CA LYS A 108 -27.64 -9.58 4.69
C LYS A 108 -26.51 -8.66 4.23
N ASN A 109 -26.84 -7.46 3.75
CA ASN A 109 -25.84 -6.49 3.28
C ASN A 109 -24.88 -6.09 4.40
N LYS A 110 -25.38 -5.86 5.61
CA LYS A 110 -24.53 -5.59 6.77
C LYS A 110 -23.59 -6.77 7.06
N GLN A 111 -24.10 -7.99 7.03
CA GLN A 111 -23.29 -9.19 7.28
C GLN A 111 -22.20 -9.38 6.22
N SER A 112 -22.53 -9.14 4.95
CA SER A 112 -21.58 -9.19 3.84
C SER A 112 -20.51 -8.09 3.96
N LEU A 113 -20.91 -6.85 4.25
CA LEU A 113 -19.97 -5.74 4.45
C LEU A 113 -19.06 -5.98 5.66
N ASP A 114 -19.62 -6.44 6.79
CA ASP A 114 -18.86 -6.84 7.97
C ASP A 114 -17.82 -7.93 7.62
N ALA A 115 -18.12 -8.86 6.70
CA ALA A 115 -17.15 -9.85 6.25
C ALA A 115 -15.96 -9.22 5.51
N VAL A 116 -16.18 -8.18 4.71
CA VAL A 116 -15.12 -7.45 4.00
C VAL A 116 -14.30 -6.57 4.96
N GLU A 117 -14.98 -5.73 5.74
CA GLU A 117 -14.35 -4.78 6.66
C GLU A 117 -13.54 -5.50 7.75
N LYS A 118 -14.03 -6.62 8.27
CA LYS A 118 -13.33 -7.37 9.33
C LYS A 118 -12.31 -8.37 8.80
N ALA A 119 -12.20 -8.60 7.49
CA ALA A 119 -11.22 -9.52 6.92
C ALA A 119 -9.77 -9.16 7.33
N ALA A 120 -8.84 -10.12 7.32
CA ALA A 120 -7.43 -9.84 7.60
C ALA A 120 -6.81 -8.94 6.53
N PHE A 121 -7.10 -9.22 5.26
CA PHE A 121 -6.78 -8.40 4.10
C PHE A 121 -7.71 -8.78 2.95
N PHE A 122 -7.66 -8.01 1.87
CA PHE A 122 -8.45 -8.26 0.67
C PHE A 122 -7.54 -8.84 -0.43
N VAL A 123 -8.06 -9.76 -1.23
CA VAL A 123 -7.35 -10.37 -2.35
C VAL A 123 -8.16 -10.18 -3.62
N THR A 124 -7.49 -9.78 -4.70
CA THR A 124 -8.09 -9.67 -6.03
C THR A 124 -7.41 -10.68 -6.93
N LEU A 125 -8.18 -11.62 -7.47
CA LEU A 125 -7.75 -12.54 -8.53
C LEU A 125 -8.14 -11.91 -9.87
N ASP A 126 -7.18 -11.20 -10.46
CA ASP A 126 -7.35 -10.38 -11.67
C ASP A 126 -7.12 -11.23 -12.92
N GLU A 127 -8.07 -11.17 -13.85
CA GLU A 127 -8.05 -11.95 -15.10
C GLU A 127 -7.10 -11.37 -16.17
N THR A 128 -6.58 -10.16 -15.95
CA THR A 128 -5.61 -9.54 -16.86
C THR A 128 -4.20 -10.06 -16.60
N GLU A 129 -3.36 -9.98 -17.63
CA GLU A 129 -1.94 -10.24 -17.52
C GLU A 129 -1.18 -8.92 -17.47
N GLN A 130 -0.43 -8.70 -16.40
CA GLN A 130 0.36 -7.48 -16.21
C GLN A 130 1.81 -7.81 -15.89
N GLY A 131 2.68 -6.79 -15.93
CA GLY A 131 4.09 -6.91 -15.55
C GLY A 131 5.05 -6.48 -16.66
N TYR A 132 6.32 -6.39 -16.28
CA TYR A 132 7.41 -5.99 -17.18
C TYR A 132 7.54 -6.95 -18.37
N ARG A 133 7.52 -6.38 -19.58
CA ARG A 133 7.77 -7.06 -20.86
C ARG A 133 9.00 -6.45 -21.53
N LYS A 134 9.95 -7.28 -21.96
CA LYS A 134 11.21 -6.80 -22.55
C LYS A 134 10.98 -6.13 -23.91
N GLU A 135 9.95 -6.57 -24.62
CA GLU A 135 9.58 -6.12 -25.95
C GLU A 135 8.96 -4.71 -25.93
N ASP A 136 8.37 -4.32 -24.78
CA ASP A 136 7.72 -3.02 -24.58
C ASP A 136 7.86 -2.57 -23.11
N PRO A 137 9.07 -2.16 -22.68
CA PRO A 137 9.38 -1.97 -21.27
C PRO A 137 8.66 -0.77 -20.65
N VAL A 138 8.42 0.30 -21.41
CA VAL A 138 7.80 1.54 -20.90
C VAL A 138 6.31 1.35 -20.70
N THR A 139 5.60 0.94 -21.76
CA THR A 139 4.14 0.79 -21.70
C THR A 139 3.75 -0.33 -20.75
N SER A 140 4.48 -1.46 -20.74
CA SER A 140 4.16 -2.57 -19.84
C SER A 140 4.29 -2.22 -18.35
N MET A 141 5.23 -1.35 -17.99
CA MET A 141 5.36 -0.85 -16.62
C MET A 141 4.30 0.20 -16.29
N ASP A 142 3.96 1.08 -17.23
CA ASP A 142 2.91 2.08 -17.04
C ASP A 142 1.53 1.41 -16.85
N THR A 143 1.19 0.43 -17.68
CA THR A 143 -0.07 -0.32 -17.53
C THR A 143 -0.10 -1.12 -16.23
N TYR A 144 1.03 -1.70 -15.84
CA TYR A 144 1.13 -2.45 -14.60
C TYR A 144 0.96 -1.55 -13.36
N ALA A 145 1.61 -0.39 -13.36
CA ALA A 145 1.50 0.60 -12.28
C ALA A 145 0.06 1.15 -12.17
N LYS A 146 -0.58 1.50 -13.29
CA LYS A 146 -1.99 1.95 -13.33
C LYS A 146 -2.95 0.88 -12.84
N SER A 147 -2.74 -0.36 -13.28
CA SER A 147 -3.52 -1.50 -12.80
C SER A 147 -3.38 -1.64 -11.28
N LEU A 148 -2.17 -1.58 -10.71
CA LEU A 148 -1.99 -1.65 -9.26
C LEU A 148 -2.56 -0.44 -8.49
N LEU A 149 -2.52 0.75 -9.10
CA LEU A 149 -3.02 1.98 -8.51
C LEU A 149 -4.55 1.97 -8.36
N HIS A 150 -5.28 1.65 -9.42
CA HIS A 150 -6.75 1.76 -9.43
C HIS A 150 -7.48 0.58 -10.07
N GLY A 151 -6.83 -0.25 -10.88
CA GLY A 151 -7.48 -1.35 -11.60
C GLY A 151 -8.68 -0.84 -12.40
N SER A 152 -9.84 -1.49 -12.22
CA SER A 152 -11.11 -1.08 -12.80
C SER A 152 -11.93 -0.17 -11.86
N CYS A 153 -11.36 0.25 -10.73
CA CYS A 153 -12.00 1.00 -9.65
C CYS A 153 -13.12 0.26 -8.89
N TYR A 154 -13.38 -1.01 -9.19
CA TYR A 154 -14.35 -1.85 -8.49
C TYR A 154 -13.85 -3.25 -8.13
N ASP A 155 -12.64 -3.61 -8.60
CA ASP A 155 -11.95 -4.87 -8.35
C ASP A 155 -11.12 -4.83 -7.05
N ARG A 156 -11.14 -3.70 -6.33
CA ARG A 156 -10.34 -3.44 -5.12
C ARG A 156 -11.22 -2.87 -4.05
N TRP A 157 -10.96 -3.25 -2.80
CA TRP A 157 -11.56 -2.60 -1.66
C TRP A 157 -10.62 -1.50 -1.13
N PHE A 158 -10.80 -0.26 -1.61
CA PHE A 158 -9.88 0.85 -1.34
C PHE A 158 -9.85 1.29 0.13
N ASP A 159 -10.88 0.91 0.90
CA ASP A 159 -10.93 1.12 2.35
C ASP A 159 -10.14 0.06 3.14
N LYS A 160 -9.66 -1.02 2.49
CA LYS A 160 -8.84 -2.03 3.16
C LYS A 160 -7.42 -1.52 3.33
N THR A 161 -6.77 -1.85 4.44
CA THR A 161 -5.36 -1.48 4.64
C THR A 161 -4.48 -1.86 3.47
N PHE A 162 -4.67 -3.06 2.93
CA PHE A 162 -4.17 -3.40 1.61
C PHE A 162 -5.04 -4.44 0.90
N THR A 163 -4.98 -4.38 -0.42
CA THR A 163 -5.45 -5.41 -1.35
C THR A 163 -4.25 -6.08 -2.00
N LEU A 164 -4.12 -7.40 -1.83
CA LEU A 164 -3.17 -8.22 -2.58
C LEU A 164 -3.76 -8.57 -3.94
N VAL A 165 -3.14 -8.07 -5.00
CA VAL A 165 -3.58 -8.29 -6.37
C VAL A 165 -2.74 -9.40 -6.97
N VAL A 166 -3.37 -10.44 -7.49
CA VAL A 166 -2.74 -11.55 -8.18
C VAL A 166 -3.28 -11.60 -9.60
N PHE A 167 -2.42 -11.35 -10.57
CA PHE A 167 -2.74 -11.38 -12.00
C PHE A 167 -2.69 -12.81 -12.53
N LYS A 168 -3.41 -13.06 -13.61
CA LYS A 168 -3.51 -14.38 -14.26
C LYS A 168 -2.17 -15.04 -14.59
N ASN A 169 -1.16 -14.24 -14.94
CA ASN A 169 0.20 -14.71 -15.22
C ASN A 169 1.08 -14.89 -13.96
N GLY A 170 0.49 -14.87 -12.76
CA GLY A 170 1.18 -15.04 -11.47
C GLY A 170 1.96 -13.80 -11.01
N LYS A 171 1.89 -12.68 -11.74
CA LYS A 171 2.40 -11.40 -11.22
C LYS A 171 1.50 -10.92 -10.10
N MET A 172 2.05 -10.07 -9.24
CA MET A 172 1.35 -9.62 -8.05
C MET A 172 1.84 -8.24 -7.62
N GLY A 173 0.98 -7.51 -6.93
CA GLY A 173 1.31 -6.26 -6.28
C GLY A 173 0.32 -5.91 -5.19
N LEU A 174 0.47 -4.72 -4.62
CA LEU A 174 -0.35 -4.22 -3.53
C LEU A 174 -1.01 -2.91 -3.92
N ASN A 175 -2.27 -2.76 -3.53
CA ASN A 175 -2.96 -1.48 -3.40
C ASN A 175 -3.16 -1.21 -1.90
N THR A 176 -2.85 -0.01 -1.41
CA THR A 176 -2.80 0.27 0.04
C THR A 176 -3.52 1.57 0.37
N GLU A 177 -4.39 1.54 1.38
CA GLU A 177 -4.99 2.73 1.98
C GLU A 177 -3.94 3.45 2.85
N HIS A 178 -3.79 4.76 2.75
CA HIS A 178 -2.61 5.44 3.31
C HIS A 178 -2.80 6.01 4.73
N SER A 179 -4.01 6.05 5.27
CA SER A 179 -4.27 6.70 6.57
C SER A 179 -3.68 5.93 7.76
N TRP A 180 -3.60 4.60 7.67
CA TRP A 180 -3.15 3.74 8.77
C TRP A 180 -1.62 3.65 8.92
N ALA A 181 -0.86 3.76 7.81
CA ALA A 181 0.60 3.65 7.84
C ALA A 181 1.30 4.39 6.68
N ASP A 182 2.62 4.52 6.83
CA ASP A 182 3.54 5.04 5.84
C ASP A 182 4.12 3.90 4.97
N ALA A 183 4.50 4.22 3.73
CA ALA A 183 4.96 3.26 2.74
C ALA A 183 6.05 2.27 3.21
N PRO A 184 7.04 2.64 4.05
CA PRO A 184 8.05 1.68 4.53
C PRO A 184 7.47 0.47 5.28
N ILE A 185 6.34 0.63 5.97
CA ILE A 185 5.68 -0.47 6.68
C ILE A 185 5.15 -1.52 5.69
N VAL A 186 4.57 -1.04 4.58
CA VAL A 186 4.08 -1.88 3.49
C VAL A 186 5.24 -2.46 2.68
N GLY A 187 6.32 -1.70 2.51
CA GLY A 187 7.55 -2.15 1.87
C GLY A 187 8.15 -3.36 2.59
N HIS A 188 8.20 -3.33 3.92
CA HIS A 188 8.66 -4.48 4.71
C HIS A 188 7.76 -5.72 4.57
N LEU A 189 6.43 -5.54 4.55
CA LEU A 189 5.51 -6.65 4.24
C LEU A 189 5.83 -7.26 2.86
N TRP A 190 6.12 -6.43 1.86
CA TRP A 190 6.47 -6.88 0.51
C TRP A 190 7.82 -7.61 0.45
N GLU A 191 8.81 -7.13 1.20
CA GLU A 191 10.13 -7.76 1.32
C GLU A 191 10.04 -9.15 1.96
N ASP A 192 9.26 -9.28 3.03
CA ASP A 192 9.01 -10.57 3.71
C ASP A 192 8.27 -11.56 2.81
N MET A 193 7.55 -11.10 1.78
CA MET A 193 6.97 -11.93 0.72
C MET A 193 8.01 -12.36 -0.35
N GLY A 194 9.31 -12.14 -0.10
CA GLY A 194 10.42 -12.66 -0.90
C GLY A 194 10.73 -11.85 -2.17
N LYS A 195 10.32 -10.57 -2.22
CA LYS A 195 10.56 -9.68 -3.37
C LYS A 195 11.16 -8.35 -2.95
N PHE A 196 12.23 -7.93 -3.60
CA PHE A 196 12.92 -6.65 -3.34
C PHE A 196 12.02 -5.45 -3.69
N CYS A 197 12.03 -4.41 -2.84
CA CYS A 197 11.25 -3.18 -2.98
C CYS A 197 12.12 -1.99 -3.47
N LEU A 198 11.50 -1.00 -4.12
CA LEU A 198 12.09 0.27 -4.53
C LEU A 198 12.10 1.28 -3.37
N THR A 199 13.22 1.98 -3.20
CA THR A 199 13.46 2.94 -2.12
C THR A 199 12.61 4.21 -2.25
N TYR A 200 11.86 4.57 -1.20
CA TYR A 200 11.05 5.79 -1.11
C TYR A 200 11.70 6.84 -0.19
N GLY A 201 11.67 8.12 -0.60
CA GLY A 201 12.28 9.24 0.12
C GLY A 201 11.25 10.08 0.90
N ALA A 202 10.86 9.62 2.08
CA ALA A 202 10.29 10.46 3.14
C ALA A 202 11.12 10.29 4.42
N SER A 203 11.29 11.37 5.19
CA SER A 203 12.02 11.29 6.46
C SER A 203 11.12 10.67 7.53
N MET A 204 11.46 9.45 7.94
CA MET A 204 10.71 8.70 8.95
C MET A 204 11.04 9.22 10.35
N THR A 205 10.03 9.56 11.14
CA THR A 205 10.22 10.00 12.54
C THR A 205 10.02 8.87 13.55
N ARG A 206 10.09 7.60 13.09
CA ARG A 206 9.88 6.39 13.91
C ARG A 206 10.90 6.19 15.04
N LEU A 207 11.92 7.03 15.17
CA LEU A 207 12.74 7.13 16.39
C LEU A 207 11.91 7.58 17.61
N PHE A 208 10.80 8.28 17.37
CA PHE A 208 9.85 8.71 18.40
C PHE A 208 8.64 7.78 18.44
N ARG A 209 8.02 7.67 19.62
CA ARG A 209 6.78 6.91 19.80
C ARG A 209 5.69 7.47 18.89
N GLU A 210 5.07 6.59 18.11
CA GLU A 210 4.00 6.91 17.15
C GLU A 210 4.43 7.89 16.05
N GLY A 211 5.75 8.03 15.83
CA GLY A 211 6.30 8.81 14.72
C GLY A 211 5.83 8.30 13.35
N ARG A 212 5.50 9.26 12.48
CA ARG A 212 5.11 9.04 11.08
C ARG A 212 6.19 9.62 10.17
N THR A 213 5.93 10.79 9.59
CA THR A 213 6.78 11.48 8.63
C THR A 213 7.04 12.93 9.05
N GLU A 214 8.12 13.50 8.53
CA GLU A 214 8.37 14.94 8.49
C GLU A 214 8.67 15.36 7.04
N THR A 215 8.41 16.63 6.72
CA THR A 215 8.64 17.21 5.40
C THR A 215 10.09 17.62 5.23
N VAL A 216 10.80 16.97 4.31
CA VAL A 216 12.10 17.45 3.83
C VAL A 216 11.88 18.46 2.72
N ARG A 217 12.42 19.67 2.89
CA ARG A 217 12.34 20.74 1.88
C ARG A 217 13.58 20.70 1.00
N SER A 218 13.56 19.84 -0.02
CA SER A 218 14.70 19.63 -0.93
C SER A 218 15.05 20.84 -1.79
N CYS A 219 14.08 21.74 -2.03
CA CYS A 219 14.31 22.99 -2.76
C CYS A 219 14.91 24.03 -1.80
N THR A 220 16.23 23.97 -1.65
CA THR A 220 17.03 24.95 -0.90
C THR A 220 17.66 25.97 -1.84
N THR A 221 18.14 27.08 -1.28
CA THR A 221 18.91 28.09 -2.04
C THR A 221 20.07 27.46 -2.79
N GLU A 222 20.73 26.47 -2.21
CA GLU A 222 21.87 25.75 -2.79
C GLU A 222 21.44 24.86 -3.96
N SER A 223 20.31 24.16 -3.83
CA SER A 223 19.75 23.37 -4.94
C SER A 223 19.37 24.26 -6.13
N CYS A 224 18.81 25.45 -5.88
CA CYS A 224 18.48 26.42 -6.92
C CYS A 224 19.74 26.98 -7.59
N ASN A 225 20.74 27.37 -6.79
CA ASN A 225 22.01 27.89 -7.30
C ASN A 225 22.76 26.84 -8.14
N TYR A 226 22.67 25.56 -7.76
CA TYR A 226 23.21 24.46 -8.55
C TYR A 226 22.54 24.36 -9.93
N VAL A 227 21.20 24.35 -9.98
CA VAL A 227 20.45 24.28 -11.24
C VAL A 227 20.73 25.49 -12.12
N GLN A 228 20.74 26.70 -11.54
CA GLN A 228 21.07 27.92 -12.27
C GLN A 228 22.48 27.88 -12.87
N ALA A 229 23.46 27.34 -12.15
CA ALA A 229 24.82 27.20 -12.67
C ALA A 229 24.92 26.18 -13.83
N MET A 230 24.05 25.17 -13.87
CA MET A 230 23.99 24.20 -14.96
C MET A 230 23.43 24.79 -16.26
N GLU A 231 22.51 25.76 -16.16
CA GLU A 231 21.90 26.43 -17.31
C GLU A 231 22.72 27.65 -17.80
N ASP A 232 23.60 28.21 -16.96
CA ASP A 232 24.43 29.35 -17.30
C ASP A 232 25.62 28.95 -18.21
N PRO A 233 25.67 29.41 -19.48
CA PRO A 233 26.74 29.06 -20.42
C PRO A 233 28.09 29.70 -20.04
N THR A 234 28.12 30.65 -19.10
CA THR A 234 29.35 31.30 -18.64
C THR A 234 30.06 30.55 -17.51
N GLN A 235 29.40 29.53 -16.93
CA GLN A 235 29.98 28.72 -15.86
C GLN A 235 30.87 27.61 -16.41
N ASN A 236 32.01 27.37 -15.74
CA ASN A 236 32.86 26.22 -16.01
C ASN A 236 32.40 24.99 -15.21
N ASP A 237 32.84 23.81 -15.62
CA ASP A 237 32.47 22.54 -14.97
C ASP A 237 32.91 22.48 -13.49
N SER A 238 33.98 23.20 -13.12
CA SER A 238 34.42 23.30 -11.72
C SER A 238 33.42 24.07 -10.84
N HIS A 239 32.77 25.11 -11.34
CA HIS A 239 31.73 25.83 -10.62
C HIS A 239 30.40 25.06 -10.61
N ARG A 240 30.05 24.41 -11.72
CA ARG A 240 28.85 23.57 -11.84
C ARG A 240 28.85 22.40 -10.88
N PHE A 241 29.94 21.63 -10.86
CA PHE A 241 30.03 20.40 -10.08
C PHE A 241 30.81 20.54 -8.77
N GLY A 242 31.71 21.52 -8.65
CA GLY A 242 32.61 21.63 -7.50
C GLY A 242 32.03 22.43 -6.34
N LYS A 243 31.61 23.68 -6.55
CA LYS A 243 31.21 24.58 -5.46
C LYS A 243 29.81 24.24 -4.92
N ASN A 244 28.85 24.05 -5.81
CA ASN A 244 27.43 23.92 -5.43
C ASN A 244 27.08 22.51 -4.93
N ILE A 245 27.63 21.44 -5.54
CA ILE A 245 27.42 20.07 -5.05
C ILE A 245 28.14 19.87 -3.72
N LYS A 246 29.37 20.39 -3.55
CA LYS A 246 30.09 20.28 -2.28
C LYS A 246 29.35 21.02 -1.16
N GLN A 247 28.80 22.21 -1.43
CA GLN A 247 27.99 22.93 -0.45
C GLN A 247 26.69 22.17 -0.14
N ALA A 248 25.95 21.70 -1.15
CA ALA A 248 24.75 20.89 -0.94
C ALA A 248 25.03 19.60 -0.14
N MET A 249 26.16 18.93 -0.39
CA MET A 249 26.60 17.76 0.40
C MET A 249 26.98 18.14 1.83
N VAL A 250 27.66 19.27 2.04
CA VAL A 250 27.99 19.78 3.39
C VAL A 250 26.72 20.15 4.16
N ASP A 251 25.72 20.74 3.49
CA ASP A 251 24.46 21.12 4.12
C ASP A 251 23.61 19.88 4.44
N ILE A 252 23.64 18.84 3.59
CA ILE A 252 23.06 17.52 3.90
C ILE A 252 23.74 16.93 5.14
N ILE A 253 25.07 16.96 5.20
CA ILE A 253 25.85 16.47 6.35
C ILE A 253 25.49 17.23 7.64
N ALA A 254 25.34 18.55 7.56
CA ALA A 254 24.94 19.39 8.69
C ALA A 254 23.48 19.14 9.11
N LEU A 255 22.56 18.97 8.15
CA LEU A 255 21.15 18.68 8.38
C LEU A 255 20.95 17.34 9.11
N PHE A 256 21.76 16.33 8.77
CA PHE A 256 21.72 15.01 9.41
C PHE A 256 22.68 14.88 10.61
N GLY A 257 23.39 15.96 10.97
CA GLY A 257 24.32 15.98 12.11
C GLY A 257 25.49 15.00 12.00
N VAL A 258 25.91 14.63 10.77
CA VAL A 258 26.99 13.67 10.53
C VAL A 258 28.34 14.38 10.67
N GLY A 259 28.77 14.65 11.90
CA GLY A 259 30.08 15.27 12.14
C GLY A 259 31.24 14.37 11.67
N MET A 260 32.42 14.96 11.42
CA MET A 260 33.66 14.23 11.07
C MET A 260 34.10 13.16 12.10
N ASN A 261 33.50 13.18 13.31
CA ASN A 261 33.70 12.20 14.37
C ASN A 261 32.50 11.23 14.54
N SER A 262 31.59 11.16 13.57
CA SER A 262 30.48 10.22 13.60
C SER A 262 30.99 8.81 13.30
N THR A 263 31.47 8.11 14.32
CA THR A 263 31.60 6.65 14.29
C THR A 263 30.21 6.05 14.50
N LYS A 264 29.42 5.97 13.43
CA LYS A 264 28.27 5.08 13.32
C LYS A 264 28.35 4.35 12.00
#